data_AF-A0A137P4E0-F1
#
_entry.id   AF-A0A137P4E0-F1
#
_cell.length_a   1.000
_cell.length_b   1.000
_cell.length_c   1.000
_cell.angle_alpha   90.00
_cell.angle_beta   90.00
_cell.angle_gamma   90.00
#
_symmetry.space_group_name_H-M   'P 1'
#
loop_
_entity.id
_entity.type
_entity.pdbx_description
1 polymer ?
#
loop_
_entity_poly.entity_id
_entity_poly.type
_entity_poly.pdbx_seq_one_letter_code
_entity_poly.pdbx_strand_id
1 'polypeptide(L)'
;MEYVVNQEDYFDLANLMDFTLSLMFLFIECFVNMYIIVRILKKVSYQSNHHYKGLVFKLCTVLFLYFSLDIILMSLDITNNQMYACYFWSINYGFKIQMETLCLGKIREIIIIMDTYHNA
;
A
#
# COMPACT_ATOMS: atom_id res chain seq x y z
N MET A 1 -8.45 31.77 36.63
CA MET A 1 -7.30 31.19 35.90
C MET A 1 -7.80 30.85 34.51
N GLU A 2 -7.54 31.73 33.54
CA GLU A 2 -7.60 31.34 32.14
C GLU A 2 -6.49 30.32 31.94
N TYR A 3 -6.87 29.08 31.63
CA TYR A 3 -5.92 28.10 31.13
C TYR A 3 -5.50 28.59 29.75
N VAL A 4 -4.36 29.28 29.67
CA VAL A 4 -3.70 29.55 28.40
C VAL A 4 -3.17 28.20 27.93
N VAL A 5 -4.03 27.47 27.22
CA VAL A 5 -3.68 26.21 26.60
C VAL A 5 -2.57 26.52 25.59
N ASN A 6 -1.37 26.05 25.89
CA ASN A 6 -0.20 26.27 25.06
C ASN A 6 -0.42 25.52 23.74
N GLN A 7 -0.70 26.26 22.65
CA GLN A 7 -1.10 25.66 21.37
C GLN A 7 -0.01 24.76 20.79
N GLU A 8 1.26 25.07 21.05
CA GLU A 8 2.42 24.31 20.57
C GLU A 8 2.40 22.84 21.04
N ASP A 9 2.05 22.60 22.32
CA ASP A 9 1.98 21.24 22.89
C ASP A 9 0.87 20.38 22.24
N TYR A 10 -0.23 21.01 21.79
CA TYR A 10 -1.32 20.31 21.08
C TYR A 10 -0.95 20.00 19.63
N PHE A 11 -0.20 20.89 18.97
CA PHE A 11 0.30 20.66 17.61
C PHE A 11 1.30 19.50 17.57
N ASP A 12 2.21 19.42 18.56
CA ASP A 12 3.18 18.34 18.65
C ASP A 12 2.52 16.99 18.97
N LEU A 13 1.52 16.98 19.86
CA LEU A 13 0.77 15.76 20.18
C LEU A 13 -0.03 15.26 18.97
N ALA A 14 -0.68 16.16 18.22
CA ALA A 14 -1.42 15.81 17.01
C ALA A 14 -0.50 15.25 15.92
N ASN A 15 0.65 15.90 15.67
CA ASN A 15 1.65 15.42 14.71
C ASN A 15 2.22 14.06 15.09
N LEU A 16 2.51 13.83 16.38
CA LEU A 16 2.99 12.55 16.87
C LEU A 16 1.93 11.44 16.69
N MET A 17 0.65 11.77 16.92
CA MET A 17 -0.45 10.83 16.74
C MET A 17 -0.65 10.48 15.26
N ASP A 18 -0.63 11.47 14.37
CA ASP A 18 -0.77 11.27 12.91
C ASP A 18 0.40 10.45 12.34
N PHE A 19 1.62 10.71 12.80
CA PHE A 19 2.79 9.90 12.46
C PHE A 19 2.64 8.45 12.94
N THR A 20 2.21 8.27 14.20
CA THR A 20 2.05 6.92 14.78
C THR A 20 0.98 6.11 14.04
N LEU A 21 -0.15 6.75 13.71
CA LEU A 21 -1.22 6.12 12.92
C LEU A 21 -0.74 5.75 11.51
N SER A 22 -0.03 6.67 10.84
CA SER A 22 0.54 6.42 9.52
C SER A 22 1.54 5.25 9.53
N LEU A 23 2.34 5.13 10.59
CA LEU A 23 3.27 4.02 10.80
C LEU A 23 2.52 2.70 10.97
N MET A 24 1.46 2.67 11.79
CA MET A 24 0.65 1.47 11.99
C MET A 24 -0.01 1.00 10.68
N PHE A 25 -0.53 1.93 9.89
CA PHE A 25 -1.10 1.61 8.57
C PHE A 25 -0.05 1.03 7.63
N LEU A 26 1.17 1.59 7.59
CA LEU A 26 2.28 1.05 6.80
C LEU A 26 2.62 -0.39 7.19
N PHE A 27 2.66 -0.70 8.49
CA PHE A 27 2.92 -2.05 8.97
C PHE A 27 1.83 -3.04 8.56
N ILE A 28 0.56 -2.67 8.73
CA ILE A 28 -0.58 -3.49 8.34
C ILE A 28 -0.55 -3.74 6.83
N GLU A 29 -0.34 -2.68 6.04
CA GLU A 29 -0.28 -2.75 4.58
C GLU A 29 0.86 -3.66 4.12
N CYS A 30 2.05 -3.53 4.71
CA CYS A 30 3.18 -4.40 4.40
C CYS A 30 2.88 -5.87 4.69
N PHE A 31 2.26 -6.16 5.84
CA PHE A 31 1.90 -7.53 6.23
C PHE A 31 0.86 -8.14 5.28
N VAL A 32 -0.21 -7.40 4.98
CA VAL A 32 -1.29 -7.84 4.08
C VAL A 32 -0.75 -8.05 2.66
N ASN A 33 0.02 -7.09 2.14
CA ASN A 33 0.61 -7.19 0.81
C ASN A 33 1.57 -8.37 0.70
N MET A 34 2.44 -8.59 1.70
CA MET A 34 3.32 -9.76 1.73
C MET A 34 2.53 -11.07 1.78
N TYR A 35 1.48 -11.16 2.60
CA TYR A 35 0.62 -12.34 2.66
C TYR A 35 -0.03 -12.65 1.30
N ILE A 36 -0.56 -11.63 0.62
CA ILE A 36 -1.16 -11.75 -0.71
C ILE A 36 -0.12 -12.23 -1.73
N ILE A 37 1.06 -11.59 -1.77
CA ILE A 37 2.16 -11.95 -2.68
C ILE A 37 2.58 -13.40 -2.47
N VAL A 38 2.82 -13.84 -1.23
CA VAL A 38 3.20 -15.22 -0.93
C VAL A 38 2.14 -16.20 -1.40
N ARG A 39 0.85 -15.90 -1.19
CA ARG A 39 -0.25 -16.76 -1.61
C ARG A 39 -0.36 -16.85 -3.14
N ILE A 40 -0.19 -15.73 -3.84
CA ILE A 40 -0.20 -15.67 -5.30
C ILE A 40 1.01 -16.41 -5.87
N LEU A 41 2.22 -16.15 -5.38
CA LEU A 41 3.44 -16.83 -5.82
C LEU A 41 3.35 -18.34 -5.64
N LYS A 42 2.80 -18.80 -4.50
CA LYS A 42 2.57 -20.23 -4.26
C LYS A 42 1.56 -20.83 -5.25
N LYS A 43 0.53 -20.10 -5.69
CA LYS A 43 -0.40 -20.57 -6.74
C LYS A 43 0.24 -20.55 -8.13
N VAL A 44 1.02 -19.52 -8.42
CA VAL A 44 1.69 -19.31 -9.72
C VAL A 44 2.81 -20.33 -9.97
N SER A 45 3.48 -20.82 -8.92
CA SER A 45 4.57 -21.80 -9.08
C SER A 45 4.09 -23.11 -9.70
N TYR A 46 2.84 -23.52 -9.43
CA TYR A 46 2.22 -24.71 -10.00
C TYR A 46 1.64 -24.50 -11.41
N GLN A 47 1.52 -23.25 -11.86
CA GLN A 47 0.98 -22.92 -13.18
C GLN A 47 2.09 -22.99 -14.25
N SER A 48 1.82 -23.70 -15.36
CA SER A 48 2.75 -23.83 -16.49
C SER A 48 2.78 -22.57 -17.38
N ASN A 49 1.76 -21.71 -17.29
CA ASN A 49 1.63 -20.54 -18.16
C ASN A 49 2.61 -19.42 -17.79
N HIS A 50 3.57 -19.15 -18.69
CA HIS A 50 4.63 -18.16 -18.50
C HIS A 50 4.13 -16.70 -18.50
N HIS A 51 3.02 -16.40 -19.17
CA HIS A 51 2.43 -15.06 -19.16
C HIS A 51 1.85 -14.69 -17.80
N TYR A 52 1.27 -15.67 -17.10
CA TYR A 52 0.72 -15.47 -15.77
C TYR A 52 1.83 -15.17 -14.74
N LYS A 53 2.97 -15.87 -14.84
CA LYS A 53 4.18 -15.57 -14.06
C LYS A 53 4.67 -14.14 -14.28
N GLY A 54 4.72 -13.69 -15.54
CA GLY A 54 5.12 -12.32 -15.89
C GLY A 54 4.16 -11.26 -15.36
N LEU A 55 2.85 -11.54 -15.36
CA LEU A 55 1.83 -10.64 -14.86
C LEU A 55 1.90 -10.47 -13.34
N VAL A 56 2.11 -11.56 -12.60
CA VAL A 56 2.32 -11.51 -11.14
C VAL A 56 3.61 -10.80 -10.78
N PHE A 57 4.69 -11.01 -11.55
CA PHE A 57 5.94 -10.28 -11.34
C PHE A 57 5.73 -8.77 -11.49
N LYS A 58 5.06 -8.33 -12.56
CA LYS A 58 4.72 -6.91 -12.78
C LYS A 58 3.90 -6.34 -11.62
N LEU A 59 2.90 -7.08 -11.12
CA LEU A 59 2.11 -6.64 -9.97
C LEU A 59 2.98 -6.50 -8.70
N CYS A 60 3.88 -7.46 -8.44
CA CYS A 60 4.82 -7.36 -7.32
C CYS A 60 5.74 -6.15 -7.46
N THR A 61 6.23 -5.84 -8.67
CA THR A 61 7.05 -4.64 -8.92
C THR A 61 6.27 -3.36 -8.61
N VAL A 62 5.01 -3.27 -9.02
CA VAL A 62 4.18 -2.08 -8.75
C VAL A 62 3.89 -1.94 -7.25
N LEU A 63 3.58 -3.02 -6.54
CA LEU A 63 3.41 -3.00 -5.08
C LEU A 63 4.68 -2.53 -4.36
N PHE A 64 5.85 -2.98 -4.82
CA PHE A 64 7.13 -2.54 -4.27
C PHE A 64 7.40 -1.04 -4.52
N LEU A 65 7.01 -0.51 -5.67
CA LEU A 65 7.11 0.92 -5.97
C LEU A 65 6.23 1.75 -5.03
N TYR A 66 4.99 1.32 -4.77
CA TYR A 66 4.11 2.01 -3.81
C TYR A 66 4.66 1.97 -2.39
N PHE A 67 5.20 0.82 -1.96
CA PHE A 67 5.83 0.69 -0.66
C PHE A 67 7.06 1.62 -0.52
N SER A 68 7.86 1.74 -1.59
CA SER A 68 8.99 2.67 -1.61
C SER A 68 8.54 4.13 -1.53
N LEU A 69 7.44 4.49 -2.21
CA LEU A 69 6.81 5.80 -2.12
C LEU A 69 6.33 6.10 -0.69
N ASP A 70 5.71 5.15 0.01
CA ASP A 70 5.29 5.36 1.39
C ASP A 70 6.46 5.63 2.33
N ILE A 71 7.58 4.91 2.17
CA ILE A 71 8.79 5.15 2.96
C ILE A 71 9.32 6.57 2.72
N ILE A 72 9.32 7.03 1.47
CA ILE A 72 9.74 8.40 1.11
C ILE A 72 8.81 9.43 1.76
N LEU A 73 7.49 9.21 1.71
CA LEU A 73 6.51 10.10 2.33
C LEU A 73 6.66 10.16 3.85
N MET A 74 6.89 9.01 4.48
CA MET A 74 7.16 8.93 5.91
C MET A 74 8.45 9.67 6.28
N SER A 75 9.46 9.60 5.42
CA SER A 75 10.73 10.32 5.61
C SER A 75 10.55 11.84 5.47
N LEU A 76 9.65 12.29 4.59
CA LEU A 76 9.30 13.70 4.40
C LEU A 76 8.50 14.27 5.57
N ASP A 77 7.66 13.45 6.20
CA ASP A 77 6.92 13.81 7.41
C ASP A 77 7.88 14.04 8.60
N ILE A 78 8.90 13.19 8.74
CA ILE A 78 9.97 13.34 9.76
C ILE A 78 10.83 14.59 9.52
N THR A 79 11.05 14.99 8.26
CA THR A 79 11.92 16.14 7.91
C THR A 79 11.21 17.49 7.93
N ASN A 80 10.05 17.58 8.61
CA ASN A 80 9.28 18.81 8.84
C ASN A 80 8.73 19.46 7.55
N ASN A 81 8.61 18.68 6.47
CA ASN A 81 7.96 19.06 5.20
C ASN A 81 6.53 18.49 5.13
N GLN A 82 5.80 18.56 6.24
CA GLN A 82 4.49 17.91 6.42
C GLN A 82 3.46 18.31 5.35
N MET A 83 3.52 19.56 4.87
CA MET A 83 2.60 20.04 3.82
C MET A 83 2.76 19.23 2.53
N TYR A 84 4.00 19.00 2.09
CA TYR A 84 4.27 18.19 0.91
C TYR A 84 3.93 16.71 1.17
N ALA A 85 4.28 16.19 2.35
CA ALA A 85 3.94 14.83 2.73
C ALA A 85 2.43 14.58 2.64
N CYS A 86 1.58 15.48 3.18
CA CYS A 86 0.12 15.33 3.17
C CYS A 86 -0.49 15.35 1.76
N TYR A 87 -0.05 16.26 0.88
CA TYR A 87 -0.52 16.30 -0.51
C TYR A 87 -0.14 15.05 -1.29
N PHE A 88 1.13 14.64 -1.20
CA PHE A 88 1.60 13.45 -1.91
C PHE A 88 1.02 12.16 -1.32
N TRP A 89 0.74 12.13 -0.02
CA TRP A 89 0.10 10.98 0.63
C TRP A 89 -1.32 10.77 0.12
N SER A 90 -2.12 11.84 0.00
CA SER A 90 -3.47 11.78 -0.57
C SER A 90 -3.46 11.27 -2.03
N ILE A 91 -2.50 11.74 -2.83
CA ILE A 91 -2.33 11.30 -4.22
C ILE A 91 -1.90 9.82 -4.28
N ASN A 92 -0.93 9.42 -3.47
CA ASN A 92 -0.44 8.04 -3.40
C ASN A 92 -1.56 7.07 -2.99
N TYR A 93 -2.36 7.47 -2.00
CA TYR A 93 -3.53 6.71 -1.55
C TYR A 93 -4.59 6.56 -2.65
N GLY A 94 -4.88 7.63 -3.40
CA GLY A 94 -5.77 7.57 -4.55
C GLY A 94 -5.32 6.59 -5.64
N PHE A 95 -4.02 6.57 -5.95
CA PHE A 95 -3.45 5.62 -6.89
C PHE A 95 -3.50 4.17 -6.37
N LYS A 96 -3.24 3.96 -5.09
CA LYS A 96 -3.35 2.63 -4.46
C LYS A 96 -4.76 2.06 -4.56
N ILE A 97 -5.80 2.86 -4.23
CA ILE A 97 -7.20 2.42 -4.36
C ILE A 97 -7.52 2.04 -5.80
N GLN A 98 -7.11 2.86 -6.78
CA GLN A 98 -7.34 2.55 -8.19
C GLN A 98 -6.62 1.27 -8.62
N MET A 99 -5.40 1.03 -8.14
CA MET A 99 -4.66 -0.19 -8.40
C MET A 99 -5.29 -1.43 -7.76
N GLU A 100 -5.80 -1.32 -6.54
CA GLU A 100 -6.48 -2.43 -5.87
C GLU A 100 -7.81 -2.77 -6.54
N THR A 101 -8.60 -1.75 -6.88
CA THR A 101 -9.90 -1.95 -7.53
C THR A 101 -9.77 -2.42 -8.98
N LEU A 102 -8.88 -1.81 -9.77
CA LEU A 102 -8.75 -2.11 -11.20
C LEU A 102 -7.76 -3.25 -11.47
N CYS A 103 -6.57 -3.23 -10.87
CA CYS A 103 -5.52 -4.19 -11.22
C CYS A 103 -5.69 -5.53 -10.49
N LEU A 104 -5.82 -5.49 -9.15
CA LEU A 104 -6.04 -6.71 -8.36
C LEU A 104 -7.42 -7.33 -8.65
N GLY A 105 -8.45 -6.51 -8.89
CA GLY A 105 -9.77 -6.97 -9.34
C GLY A 105 -9.69 -7.76 -10.65
N LYS A 106 -9.03 -7.21 -11.68
CA LYS A 106 -8.84 -7.89 -12.97
C LYS A 106 -7.98 -9.15 -12.87
N ILE A 107 -6.97 -9.15 -12.00
CA ILE A 107 -6.15 -10.34 -11.75
C ILE A 107 -6.96 -11.44 -11.08
N ARG A 108 -7.81 -11.10 -10.11
CA ARG A 108 -8.73 -12.05 -9.49
C ARG A 108 -9.71 -12.63 -10.51
N GLU A 109 -10.27 -11.81 -11.41
CA GLU A 109 -11.11 -12.30 -12.52
C GLU A 109 -10.35 -13.27 -13.43
N ILE A 110 -9.11 -12.93 -13.84
CA ILE A 110 -8.27 -13.80 -14.68
C ILE A 110 -7.97 -15.13 -13.98
N ILE A 111 -7.72 -15.11 -12.67
CA ILE A 111 -7.52 -16.33 -11.87
C ILE A 111 -8.77 -17.21 -11.90
N ILE A 112 -9.95 -16.63 -11.67
CA ILE A 112 -11.22 -17.37 -11.68
C ILE A 112 -11.49 -17.96 -13.06
N ILE A 113 -11.28 -17.19 -14.13
CA ILE A 113 -11.46 -17.67 -15.51
C ILE A 113 -10.50 -18.83 -15.80
N MET A 114 -9.23 -18.72 -15.42
CA MET A 114 -8.25 -19.80 -15.61
C MET A 114 -8.60 -21.07 -14.82
N ASP A 115 -9.05 -20.95 -13.56
CA ASP A 115 -9.49 -22.10 -12.76
C ASP A 115 -10.70 -22.80 -13.42
N THR A 116 -11.59 -22.02 -14.02
CA THR A 116 -12.78 -22.54 -14.72
C THR A 116 -12.40 -23.25 -16.02
N TYR A 117 -11.44 -22.72 -16.78
CA TYR A 117 -10.93 -23.33 -18.00
C TYR A 117 -10.04 -24.56 -17.77
N HIS A 118 -9.37 -24.66 -16.62
CA HIS A 118 -8.55 -25.84 -16.29
C HIS A 118 -9.39 -27.02 -15.76
N ASN A 119 -10.59 -26.73 -15.25
CA ASN A 119 -11.56 -27.72 -14.77
C ASN A 119 -12.65 -28.11 -15.79
N ALA A 120 -12.61 -27.56 -17.01
CA ALA A 120 -13.49 -27.91 -18.12
C ALA A 120 -12.76 -28.80 -19.14
#